data_AF-K7EZ79-F1
#
_entry.id   AF-K7EZ79-F1
#
_cell.length_a   1.000
_cell.length_b   1.000
_cell.length_c   1.000
_cell.angle_alpha   90.00
_cell.angle_beta   90.00
_cell.angle_gamma   90.00
#
_symmetry.space_group_name_H-M   'P 1'
#
loop_
_entity.id
_entity.type
_entity.pdbx_description
1 polymer ?
#
loop_
_entity_poly.entity_id
_entity_poly.type
_entity_poly.pdbx_seq_one_letter_code
_entity_poly.pdbx_strand_id
1 'polypeptide(L)'
;MEQNQLLCWVLKTLGYDTTILGAHIYNPQQNTYASHMTHLLLKVDIDNKAYILDGGFGVSYQMWQPMELISGKHQPQTPGIFRFTEDNGTWYFEKIRRKQYIPNQSYANSDLLERSEYRKIYLFSLEPRTIEDFQFQCTYLQTFPDSLFVKKSICSLQTTDGFRALIGWTLIETTYNYKDNTDLIEFMTLKDEEVEKTLEDKFSITLERKFVPINLKGFYVI
;
A
#
# COMPACT_ATOMS: atom_id res chain seq x y z
N MET A 1 -5.34 8.71 -2.96
CA MET A 1 -6.59 9.13 -2.30
C MET A 1 -7.81 8.53 -2.98
N GLU A 2 -7.88 8.58 -4.31
CA GLU A 2 -9.09 8.28 -5.08
C GLU A 2 -9.70 6.90 -4.80
N GLN A 3 -8.88 5.84 -4.69
CA GLN A 3 -9.38 4.47 -4.49
C GLN A 3 -10.26 4.35 -3.24
N ASN A 4 -9.81 4.90 -2.11
CA ASN A 4 -10.58 4.85 -0.86
C ASN A 4 -11.70 5.90 -0.81
N GLN A 5 -11.61 6.99 -1.58
CA GLN A 5 -12.74 7.90 -1.79
C GLN A 5 -13.88 7.22 -2.59
N LEU A 6 -13.54 6.50 -3.66
CA LEU A 6 -14.49 5.72 -4.46
C LEU A 6 -15.11 4.58 -3.63
N LEU A 7 -14.29 3.85 -2.88
CA LEU A 7 -14.77 2.80 -1.97
C LEU A 7 -15.70 3.36 -0.89
N CYS A 8 -15.41 4.54 -0.33
CA CYS A 8 -16.28 5.22 0.63
C CYS A 8 -17.64 5.57 0.01
N TRP A 9 -17.64 6.09 -1.22
CA TRP A 9 -18.88 6.36 -1.95
C TRP A 9 -19.70 5.07 -2.17
N VAL A 10 -19.07 3.99 -2.66
CA VAL A 10 -19.76 2.69 -2.84
C VAL A 10 -20.35 2.18 -1.53
N LEU A 11 -19.58 2.16 -0.45
CA LEU A 11 -20.03 1.64 0.85
C LEU A 11 -21.20 2.45 1.41
N LYS A 12 -21.15 3.79 1.33
CA LYS A 12 -22.26 4.67 1.72
C LYS A 12 -23.49 4.48 0.84
N THR A 13 -23.32 4.30 -0.48
CA THR A 13 -24.43 4.00 -1.40
C THR A 13 -25.08 2.64 -1.12
N LEU A 14 -24.31 1.67 -0.60
CA LEU A 14 -24.82 0.37 -0.11
C LEU A 14 -25.41 0.43 1.31
N GLY A 15 -25.37 1.58 1.98
CA GLY A 15 -25.97 1.79 3.31
C GLY A 15 -25.08 1.45 4.51
N TYR A 16 -23.77 1.21 4.31
CA TYR A 16 -22.83 1.01 5.42
C TYR A 16 -22.50 2.33 6.12
N ASP A 17 -22.55 2.36 7.46
CA ASP A 17 -21.98 3.46 8.23
C ASP A 17 -20.45 3.47 8.00
N THR A 18 -19.97 4.55 7.36
CA THR A 18 -18.63 4.63 6.80
C THR A 18 -18.01 5.99 7.12
N THR A 19 -17.01 5.98 7.98
CA THR A 19 -16.22 7.17 8.36
C THR A 19 -14.93 7.20 7.54
N ILE A 20 -14.60 8.35 6.95
CA ILE A 20 -13.26 8.58 6.39
C ILE A 20 -12.33 8.93 7.55
N LEU A 21 -11.16 8.30 7.60
CA LEU A 21 -10.06 8.61 8.50
C LEU A 21 -8.84 9.02 7.68
N GLY A 22 -7.83 9.60 8.34
CA GLY A 22 -6.55 9.91 7.72
C GLY A 22 -5.37 9.35 8.51
N ALA A 23 -4.31 9.01 7.80
CA ALA A 23 -3.15 8.32 8.32
C ALA A 23 -1.81 8.97 7.90
N HIS A 24 -0.80 8.73 8.73
CA HIS A 24 0.57 9.20 8.58
C HIS A 24 1.48 8.01 8.26
N ILE A 25 2.13 8.02 7.10
CA ILE A 25 2.92 6.88 6.59
C ILE A 25 4.26 6.73 7.32
N TYR A 26 4.66 5.49 7.64
CA TYR A 26 5.94 5.20 8.29
C TYR A 26 7.12 5.17 7.32
N ASN A 27 8.08 6.07 7.49
CA ASN A 27 9.36 6.07 6.79
C ASN A 27 10.40 5.22 7.56
N PRO A 28 10.85 4.08 7.01
CA PRO A 28 11.82 3.20 7.68
C PRO A 28 13.22 3.80 7.80
N GLN A 29 13.66 4.72 6.93
CA GLN A 29 15.00 5.32 7.02
C GLN A 29 15.09 6.35 8.15
N GLN A 30 14.04 7.15 8.30
CA GLN A 30 13.94 8.19 9.33
C GLN A 30 13.40 7.61 10.67
N ASN A 31 13.06 6.32 10.71
CA ASN A 31 12.49 5.63 11.88
C ASN A 31 11.28 6.37 12.48
N THR A 32 10.46 7.01 11.64
CA THR A 32 9.41 7.94 12.05
C THR A 32 8.20 7.89 11.12
N TYR A 33 7.08 8.46 11.57
CA TYR A 33 5.88 8.64 10.75
C TYR A 33 5.90 10.04 10.11
N ALA A 34 5.31 10.18 8.92
CA ALA A 34 5.23 11.44 8.20
C ALA A 34 4.50 12.51 9.03
N SER A 35 4.97 13.77 9.01
CA SER A 35 4.31 14.88 9.70
C SER A 35 2.92 15.20 9.10
N HIS A 36 2.76 15.02 7.80
CA HIS A 36 1.50 15.23 7.10
C HIS A 36 0.66 13.94 7.03
N MET A 37 -0.66 14.11 7.17
CA MET A 37 -1.69 13.07 7.04
C MET A 37 -1.88 12.70 5.55
N THR A 38 -0.91 12.01 4.97
CA THR A 38 -0.77 11.77 3.53
C THR A 38 -1.50 10.53 2.99
N HIS A 39 -2.25 9.81 3.82
CA HIS A 39 -3.03 8.65 3.41
C HIS A 39 -4.47 8.73 3.94
N LEU A 40 -5.41 8.18 3.18
CA LEU A 40 -6.84 8.15 3.47
C LEU A 40 -7.27 6.69 3.58
N LEU A 41 -7.91 6.33 4.69
CA LEU A 41 -8.45 5.00 4.97
C LEU A 41 -9.87 5.11 5.53
N LEU A 42 -10.59 4.00 5.59
CA LEU A 42 -12.00 3.98 6.01
C LEU A 42 -12.18 3.20 7.30
N LYS A 43 -13.12 3.66 8.14
CA LYS A 43 -13.72 2.90 9.23
C LYS A 43 -15.16 2.58 8.82
N VAL A 44 -15.58 1.33 8.99
CA VAL A 44 -16.96 0.86 8.76
C VAL A 44 -17.47 0.18 10.02
N ASP A 45 -18.71 0.46 10.40
CA ASP A 45 -19.33 -0.09 11.60
C ASP A 45 -20.44 -1.08 11.25
N ILE A 46 -20.35 -2.30 11.77
CA ILE A 46 -21.28 -3.41 11.51
C ILE A 46 -21.56 -4.12 12.84
N ASP A 47 -22.83 -4.24 13.23
CA ASP A 47 -23.27 -4.95 14.45
C ASP A 47 -22.51 -4.55 15.74
N ASN A 48 -22.25 -3.25 15.91
CA ASN A 48 -21.46 -2.64 16.99
C ASN A 48 -19.95 -2.97 16.97
N LYS A 49 -19.41 -3.41 15.83
CA LYS A 49 -17.99 -3.63 15.61
C LYS A 49 -17.43 -2.67 14.57
N ALA A 50 -16.31 -2.04 14.90
CA ALA A 50 -15.56 -1.22 13.98
C ALA A 50 -14.55 -2.06 13.18
N TYR A 51 -14.54 -1.87 11.86
CA TYR A 51 -13.59 -2.45 10.93
C TYR A 51 -12.85 -1.35 10.18
N ILE A 52 -11.56 -1.53 9.91
CA ILE A 52 -10.78 -0.69 9.02
C ILE A 52 -10.74 -1.32 7.63
N LEU A 53 -11.00 -0.51 6.62
CA LEU A 53 -10.91 -0.86 5.21
C LEU A 53 -9.97 0.13 4.52
N ASP A 54 -9.01 -0.42 3.78
CA ASP A 54 -8.07 0.35 2.96
C ASP A 54 -7.77 -0.47 1.70
N GLY A 55 -8.25 -0.01 0.54
CA GLY A 55 -7.94 -0.54 -0.79
C GLY A 55 -6.95 0.33 -1.58
N GLY A 56 -6.23 1.22 -0.89
CA GLY A 56 -5.41 2.29 -1.49
C GLY A 56 -3.92 2.25 -1.18
N PHE A 57 -3.44 1.32 -0.34
CA PHE A 57 -2.00 1.22 -0.01
C PHE A 57 -1.21 0.42 -1.05
N GLY A 58 -1.73 -0.73 -1.48
CA GLY A 58 -1.08 -1.59 -2.48
C GLY A 58 0.12 -2.41 -1.97
N VAL A 59 0.82 -3.04 -2.94
CA VAL A 59 1.95 -3.97 -2.75
C VAL A 59 1.73 -5.01 -1.64
N SER A 60 2.74 -5.47 -0.88
CA SER A 60 2.50 -6.49 0.17
C SER A 60 1.83 -5.97 1.44
N TYR A 61 1.64 -4.65 1.56
CA TYR A 61 1.02 -4.02 2.73
C TYR A 61 -0.51 -3.94 2.64
N GLN A 62 -1.04 -4.22 1.44
CA GLN A 62 -2.47 -4.27 1.16
C GLN A 62 -3.18 -5.36 1.98
N MET A 63 -4.16 -4.96 2.79
CA MET A 63 -5.09 -5.91 3.44
C MET A 63 -6.05 -6.50 2.40
N TRP A 64 -6.38 -7.78 2.53
CA TRP A 64 -7.32 -8.51 1.67
C TRP A 64 -8.71 -8.67 2.29
N GLN A 65 -8.82 -8.44 3.61
CA GLN A 65 -10.06 -8.52 4.37
C GLN A 65 -10.17 -7.31 5.30
N PRO A 66 -11.38 -6.80 5.58
CA PRO A 66 -11.61 -5.77 6.60
C PRO A 66 -10.98 -6.16 7.94
N MET A 67 -10.20 -5.25 8.52
CA MET A 67 -9.45 -5.48 9.75
C MET A 67 -10.25 -5.03 10.97
N GLU A 68 -10.61 -5.95 11.88
CA GLU A 68 -11.37 -5.61 13.08
C GLU A 68 -10.53 -4.71 14.02
N LEU A 69 -11.08 -3.60 14.49
CA LEU A 69 -10.35 -2.55 15.21
C LEU A 69 -10.12 -2.92 16.68
N ILE A 70 -9.25 -3.91 16.92
CA ILE A 70 -8.91 -4.43 18.24
C ILE A 70 -7.39 -4.34 18.46
N SER A 71 -6.98 -3.58 19.48
CA SER A 71 -5.58 -3.41 19.87
C SER A 71 -4.93 -4.75 20.26
N GLY A 72 -3.70 -4.99 19.80
CA GLY A 72 -2.93 -6.20 20.04
C GLY A 72 -3.34 -7.41 19.20
N LYS A 73 -4.53 -7.43 18.59
CA LYS A 73 -5.06 -8.60 17.88
C LYS A 73 -4.25 -8.91 16.62
N HIS A 74 -3.67 -10.11 16.56
CA HIS A 74 -3.12 -10.69 15.34
C HIS A 74 -4.27 -11.11 14.41
N GLN A 75 -4.19 -10.70 13.14
CA GLN A 75 -5.20 -10.97 12.11
C GLN A 75 -4.50 -11.56 10.87
N PRO A 76 -4.38 -12.90 10.79
CA PRO A 76 -3.77 -13.58 9.65
C PRO A 76 -4.63 -13.44 8.39
N GLN A 77 -3.98 -13.06 7.28
CA GLN A 77 -4.57 -12.97 5.95
C GLN A 77 -3.57 -13.57 4.91
N THR A 78 -3.97 -13.72 3.65
CA THR A 78 -3.07 -14.24 2.60
C THR A 78 -1.75 -13.44 2.48
N PRO A 79 -1.73 -12.09 2.54
CA PRO A 79 -0.48 -11.33 2.47
C PRO A 79 0.47 -11.52 3.66
N GLY A 80 0.00 -12.00 4.81
CA GLY A 80 0.76 -12.10 6.07
C GLY A 80 -0.12 -11.90 7.29
N ILE A 81 0.48 -11.71 8.47
CA ILE A 81 -0.27 -11.40 9.69
C ILE A 81 -0.27 -9.89 9.91
N PHE A 82 -1.45 -9.29 9.91
CA PHE A 82 -1.61 -7.87 10.24
C PHE A 82 -1.94 -7.70 11.73
N ARG A 83 -1.63 -6.52 12.28
CA ARG A 83 -1.95 -6.14 13.65
C ARG A 83 -2.29 -4.65 13.71
N PHE A 84 -3.24 -4.31 14.57
CA PHE A 84 -3.36 -2.96 15.12
C PHE A 84 -2.86 -2.94 16.57
N THR A 85 -2.20 -1.86 16.96
CA THR A 85 -1.99 -1.50 18.37
C THR A 85 -2.47 -0.08 18.61
N GLU A 86 -2.97 0.20 19.79
CA GLU A 86 -3.47 1.50 20.21
C GLU A 86 -2.64 1.99 21.41
N ASP A 87 -2.32 3.29 21.41
CA ASP A 87 -1.75 4.01 22.55
C ASP A 87 -2.26 5.46 22.54
N ASN A 88 -2.84 5.90 23.65
CA ASN A 88 -3.30 7.28 23.89
C ASN A 88 -4.17 7.86 22.75
N GLY A 89 -5.08 7.07 22.18
CA GLY A 89 -5.98 7.44 21.08
C GLY A 89 -5.36 7.34 19.68
N THR A 90 -4.07 7.01 19.58
CA THR A 90 -3.36 6.78 18.32
C THR A 90 -3.32 5.29 18.00
N TRP A 91 -3.77 4.93 16.80
CA TRP A 91 -3.73 3.57 16.28
C TRP A 91 -2.57 3.40 15.30
N TYR A 92 -1.87 2.28 15.43
CA TYR A 92 -0.70 1.92 14.62
C TYR A 92 -0.99 0.65 13.83
N PHE A 93 -0.72 0.66 12.53
CA PHE A 93 -0.90 -0.48 11.64
C PHE A 93 0.45 -1.15 11.34
N GLU A 94 0.54 -2.44 11.61
CA GLU A 94 1.74 -3.24 11.45
C GLU A 94 1.46 -4.55 10.68
N LYS A 95 2.47 -5.05 9.96
CA LYS A 95 2.47 -6.36 9.31
C LYS A 95 3.67 -7.18 9.75
N ILE A 96 3.43 -8.42 10.15
CA ILE A 96 4.42 -9.49 10.24
C ILE A 96 4.47 -10.18 8.87
N ARG A 97 5.62 -10.10 8.22
CA ARG A 97 5.88 -10.59 6.85
C ARG A 97 6.39 -12.03 6.89
N ARG A 98 6.21 -12.76 5.78
CA ARG A 98 6.86 -14.06 5.60
C ARG A 98 8.34 -13.86 5.24
N LYS A 99 9.07 -14.98 5.19
CA LYS A 99 10.37 -15.02 4.51
C LYS A 99 10.16 -14.66 3.03
N GLN A 100 11.19 -14.13 2.38
CA GLN A 100 11.16 -13.85 0.94
C GLN A 100 12.16 -14.75 0.21
N TYR A 101 11.74 -15.36 -0.88
CA TYR A 101 12.62 -16.05 -1.82
C TYR A 101 12.67 -15.29 -3.13
N ILE A 102 13.84 -14.74 -3.45
CA ILE A 102 14.14 -14.09 -4.72
C ILE A 102 15.00 -15.07 -5.53
N PRO A 103 14.51 -15.65 -6.64
CA PRO A 103 15.30 -16.60 -7.43
C PRO A 103 16.51 -15.91 -8.08
N ASN A 104 16.29 -14.74 -8.69
CA ASN A 104 17.32 -13.99 -9.38
C ASN A 104 18.15 -13.13 -8.41
N GLN A 105 19.36 -13.61 -8.10
CA GLN A 105 20.25 -12.99 -7.12
C GLN A 105 20.71 -11.57 -7.49
N SER A 106 20.57 -11.11 -8.74
CA SER A 106 20.88 -9.72 -9.10
C SER A 106 19.99 -8.70 -8.36
N TYR A 107 18.82 -9.12 -7.88
CA TYR A 107 17.87 -8.26 -7.15
C TYR A 107 17.90 -8.47 -5.62
N ALA A 108 18.71 -9.38 -5.08
CA ALA A 108 18.80 -9.63 -3.63
C ALA A 108 19.16 -8.37 -2.80
N ASN A 109 19.84 -7.41 -3.44
CA ASN A 109 20.23 -6.11 -2.87
C ASN A 109 19.43 -4.91 -3.44
N SER A 110 18.23 -5.15 -3.99
CA SER A 110 17.32 -4.08 -4.44
C SER A 110 16.91 -3.16 -3.28
N ASP A 111 16.72 -1.87 -3.58
CA ASP A 111 16.13 -0.86 -2.68
C ASP A 111 14.63 -1.06 -2.48
N LEU A 112 13.99 -1.87 -3.33
CA LEU A 112 12.57 -2.19 -3.28
C LEU A 112 12.23 -3.33 -2.31
N LEU A 113 13.22 -4.05 -1.76
CA LEU A 113 12.98 -5.13 -0.79
C LEU A 113 12.99 -4.60 0.65
N GLU A 114 11.82 -4.63 1.33
CA GLU A 114 11.77 -4.50 2.79
C GLU A 114 12.41 -5.75 3.43
N ARG A 115 13.29 -5.53 4.42
CA ARG A 115 14.13 -6.58 5.04
C ARG A 115 13.70 -6.90 6.47
N SER A 116 12.88 -6.05 7.09
CA SER A 116 12.26 -6.35 8.37
C SER A 116 11.17 -7.42 8.23
N GLU A 117 11.13 -8.35 9.18
CA GLU A 117 9.98 -9.23 9.40
C GLU A 117 8.78 -8.41 9.93
N TYR A 118 9.03 -7.40 10.76
CA TYR A 118 8.02 -6.54 11.37
C TYR A 118 8.01 -5.16 10.70
N ARG A 119 6.99 -4.90 9.89
CA ARG A 119 6.79 -3.64 9.14
C ARG A 119 5.75 -2.77 9.86
N LYS A 120 6.17 -1.60 10.34
CA LYS A 120 5.26 -0.47 10.63
C LYS A 120 4.82 0.14 9.30
N ILE A 121 3.51 0.35 9.11
CA ILE A 121 2.94 0.79 7.84
C ILE A 121 2.47 2.25 7.94
N TYR A 122 1.53 2.54 8.85
CA TYR A 122 1.05 3.89 9.14
C TYR A 122 0.52 4.01 10.57
N LEU A 123 0.31 5.25 11.04
CA LEU A 123 -0.51 5.54 12.22
C LEU A 123 -1.71 6.42 11.86
N PHE A 124 -2.76 6.40 12.67
CA PHE A 124 -4.00 7.16 12.46
C PHE A 124 -4.72 7.44 13.79
N SER A 125 -5.63 8.42 13.80
CA SER A 125 -6.61 8.60 14.87
C SER A 125 -7.99 8.17 14.38
N LEU A 126 -8.96 8.04 15.29
CA LEU A 126 -10.37 7.79 14.95
C LEU A 126 -11.16 9.09 14.72
N GLU A 127 -10.47 10.21 14.50
CA GLU A 127 -11.08 11.51 14.22
C GLU A 127 -11.69 11.51 12.80
N PRO A 128 -13.00 11.73 12.65
CA PRO A 128 -13.63 11.75 11.33
C PRO A 128 -13.06 12.83 10.42
N ARG A 129 -12.86 12.48 9.15
CA ARG A 129 -12.39 13.39 8.09
C ARG A 129 -13.44 13.54 6.98
N THR A 130 -13.27 14.63 6.25
CA THR A 130 -13.91 14.95 4.97
C THR A 130 -12.93 14.65 3.83
N ILE A 131 -13.28 14.92 2.55
CA ILE A 131 -12.30 14.80 1.45
C ILE A 131 -11.49 16.10 1.30
N GLU A 132 -12.08 17.21 1.70
CA GLU A 132 -11.52 18.56 1.76
C GLU A 132 -10.28 18.60 2.66
N ASP A 133 -10.28 17.86 3.77
CA ASP A 133 -9.13 17.66 4.68
C ASP A 133 -7.87 17.07 4.01
N PHE A 134 -7.98 16.57 2.78
CA PHE A 134 -6.87 16.00 2.00
C PHE A 134 -6.47 16.86 0.79
N GLN A 135 -7.14 17.99 0.51
CA GLN A 135 -6.89 18.78 -0.70
C GLN A 135 -5.45 19.31 -0.79
N PHE A 136 -4.89 19.76 0.34
CA PHE A 136 -3.48 20.16 0.43
C PHE A 136 -2.55 18.98 0.17
N GLN A 137 -2.83 17.82 0.77
CA GLN A 137 -2.01 16.61 0.67
C GLN A 137 -2.04 16.03 -0.75
N CYS A 138 -3.19 16.06 -1.45
CA CYS A 138 -3.26 15.74 -2.88
C CYS A 138 -2.33 16.62 -3.70
N THR A 139 -2.30 17.92 -3.43
CA THR A 139 -1.42 18.87 -4.13
C THR A 139 0.05 18.62 -3.80
N TYR A 140 0.38 18.47 -2.51
CA TYR A 140 1.72 18.19 -2.01
C TYR A 140 2.30 16.89 -2.59
N LEU A 141 1.53 15.80 -2.57
CA LEU A 141 1.99 14.49 -3.06
C LEU A 141 2.25 14.48 -4.57
N GLN A 142 1.52 15.28 -5.36
CA GLN A 142 1.70 15.37 -6.82
C GLN A 142 2.79 16.36 -7.27
N THR A 143 3.12 17.37 -6.44
CA THR A 143 3.96 18.50 -6.91
C THR A 143 5.23 18.73 -6.10
N PHE A 144 5.29 18.29 -4.83
CA PHE A 144 6.43 18.61 -3.98
C PHE A 144 7.64 17.74 -4.35
N PRO A 145 8.83 18.31 -4.64
CA PRO A 145 9.97 17.54 -5.18
C PRO A 145 10.41 16.35 -4.32
N ASP A 146 10.15 16.41 -3.01
CA ASP A 146 10.51 15.33 -2.10
C ASP A 146 9.52 14.16 -2.04
N SER A 147 8.31 14.32 -2.61
CA SER A 147 7.26 13.31 -2.64
C SER A 147 7.70 12.02 -3.34
N LEU A 148 7.32 10.88 -2.76
CA LEU A 148 7.51 9.57 -3.39
C LEU A 148 6.87 9.52 -4.79
N PHE A 149 5.65 10.04 -4.95
CA PHE A 149 4.91 9.96 -6.22
C PHE A 149 5.47 10.87 -7.32
N VAL A 150 6.38 11.80 -6.98
CA VAL A 150 7.20 12.56 -7.94
C VAL A 150 8.51 11.84 -8.24
N LYS A 151 9.07 11.10 -7.27
CA LYS A 151 10.36 10.40 -7.37
C LYS A 151 10.28 8.99 -7.97
N LYS A 152 9.13 8.32 -7.91
CA LYS A 152 8.90 6.99 -8.50
C LYS A 152 7.49 6.91 -9.10
N SER A 153 7.39 6.48 -10.36
CA SER A 153 6.12 6.15 -11.00
C SER A 153 5.75 4.70 -10.67
N ILE A 154 4.61 4.50 -9.99
CA ILE A 154 4.24 3.23 -9.36
C ILE A 154 2.85 2.80 -9.83
N CYS A 155 2.70 1.53 -10.23
CA CYS A 155 1.42 0.84 -10.30
C CYS A 155 1.51 -0.45 -9.46
N SER A 156 0.43 -0.86 -8.78
CA SER A 156 0.35 -2.18 -8.14
C SER A 156 -1.07 -2.73 -8.17
N LEU A 157 -1.20 -4.04 -8.36
CA LEU A 157 -2.47 -4.77 -8.47
C LEU A 157 -2.33 -6.11 -7.72
N GLN A 158 -3.26 -6.40 -6.81
CA GLN A 158 -3.31 -7.71 -6.14
C GLN A 158 -3.79 -8.78 -7.13
N THR A 159 -3.31 -10.01 -6.99
CA THR A 159 -3.75 -11.19 -7.73
C THR A 159 -4.48 -12.16 -6.79
N THR A 160 -4.99 -13.27 -7.30
CA THR A 160 -5.68 -14.32 -6.51
C THR A 160 -4.83 -14.97 -5.41
N ASP A 161 -3.52 -14.85 -5.53
CA ASP A 161 -2.49 -15.56 -4.78
C ASP A 161 -1.31 -14.66 -4.35
N GLY A 162 -1.36 -13.36 -4.64
CA GLY A 162 -0.17 -12.54 -4.72
C GLY A 162 -0.42 -11.07 -5.05
N PHE A 163 0.59 -10.40 -5.59
CA PHE A 163 0.44 -9.11 -6.26
C PHE A 163 1.49 -8.91 -7.35
N ARG A 164 1.22 -7.96 -8.24
CA ARG A 164 2.18 -7.43 -9.19
C ARG A 164 2.37 -5.92 -8.98
N ALA A 165 3.58 -5.43 -9.19
CA ALA A 165 3.93 -4.02 -9.11
C ALA A 165 4.88 -3.64 -10.24
N LEU A 166 4.69 -2.43 -10.79
CA LEU A 166 5.55 -1.86 -11.82
C LEU A 166 6.07 -0.51 -11.29
N ILE A 167 7.39 -0.42 -11.11
CA ILE A 167 8.06 0.69 -10.43
C ILE A 167 9.13 1.25 -11.39
N GLY A 168 8.76 2.28 -12.13
CA GLY A 168 9.46 2.71 -13.34
C GLY A 168 9.54 1.56 -14.36
N TRP A 169 10.74 1.05 -14.60
CA TRP A 169 11.02 -0.07 -15.50
C TRP A 169 11.01 -1.45 -14.81
N THR A 170 10.91 -1.52 -13.48
CA THR A 170 10.99 -2.78 -12.75
C THR A 170 9.59 -3.36 -12.54
N LEU A 171 9.23 -4.38 -13.32
CA LEU A 171 8.10 -5.26 -13.03
C LEU A 171 8.52 -6.24 -11.94
N ILE A 172 7.63 -6.44 -10.96
CA ILE A 172 7.79 -7.39 -9.87
C ILE A 172 6.49 -8.16 -9.73
N GLU A 173 6.55 -9.49 -9.69
CA GLU A 173 5.41 -10.35 -9.35
C GLU A 173 5.77 -11.14 -8.09
N THR A 174 4.84 -11.16 -7.12
CA THR A 174 5.01 -11.81 -5.81
C THR A 174 3.89 -12.81 -5.59
N THR A 175 4.23 -14.06 -5.32
CA THR A 175 3.28 -15.12 -4.93
C THR A 175 3.38 -15.35 -3.42
N TYR A 176 2.28 -15.11 -2.70
CA TYR A 176 2.24 -15.29 -1.25
C TYR A 176 2.29 -16.77 -0.86
N ASN A 177 3.07 -17.09 0.18
CA ASN A 177 3.17 -18.43 0.76
C ASN A 177 3.49 -19.55 -0.27
N TYR A 178 4.24 -19.22 -1.31
CA TYR A 178 4.64 -20.14 -2.39
C TYR A 178 5.20 -21.48 -1.87
N LYS A 179 6.00 -21.44 -0.79
CA LYS A 179 6.52 -22.64 -0.12
C LYS A 179 6.94 -22.32 1.33
N ASP A 180 6.72 -23.26 2.26
CA ASP A 180 7.30 -23.27 3.62
C ASP A 180 7.30 -21.91 4.36
N ASN A 181 6.14 -21.23 4.39
CA ASN A 181 5.95 -19.88 4.94
C ASN A 181 6.93 -18.83 4.36
N THR A 182 7.13 -18.89 3.05
CA THR A 182 7.99 -18.00 2.25
C THR A 182 7.21 -17.50 1.03
N ASP A 183 7.22 -16.19 0.80
CA ASP A 183 6.69 -15.56 -0.40
C ASP A 183 7.75 -15.60 -1.53
N LEU A 184 7.35 -16.00 -2.75
CA LEU A 184 8.21 -15.96 -3.95
C LEU A 184 8.14 -14.57 -4.57
N ILE A 185 9.28 -14.00 -4.98
CA ILE A 185 9.35 -12.67 -5.59
C ILE A 185 10.24 -12.69 -6.83
N GLU A 186 9.63 -12.42 -7.97
CA GLU A 186 10.28 -12.43 -9.29
C GLU A 186 10.40 -11.02 -9.83
N PHE A 187 11.60 -10.64 -10.27
CA PHE A 187 11.95 -9.31 -10.75
C PHE A 187 12.32 -9.34 -12.23
N MET A 188 11.74 -8.43 -13.01
CA MET A 188 12.03 -8.21 -14.42
C MET A 188 12.27 -6.72 -14.66
N THR A 189 13.38 -6.38 -15.32
CA THR A 189 13.61 -5.00 -15.81
C THR A 189 13.20 -4.94 -17.27
N LEU A 190 12.26 -4.07 -17.56
CA LEU A 190 11.71 -3.80 -18.88
C LEU A 190 12.54 -2.75 -19.63
N LYS A 191 12.45 -2.74 -20.96
CA LYS A 191 12.85 -1.60 -21.80
C LYS A 191 11.73 -0.56 -21.88
N ASP A 192 12.06 0.67 -22.28
CA ASP A 192 11.09 1.78 -22.46
C ASP A 192 9.87 1.36 -23.28
N GLU A 193 10.08 0.66 -24.40
CA GLU A 193 9.02 0.21 -25.32
C GLU A 193 8.15 -0.94 -24.77
N GLU A 194 8.55 -1.56 -23.66
CA GLU A 194 7.82 -2.67 -23.02
C GLU A 194 6.92 -2.19 -21.88
N VAL A 195 7.11 -0.96 -21.36
CA VAL A 195 6.42 -0.47 -20.16
C VAL A 195 4.93 -0.22 -20.39
N GLU A 196 4.55 0.51 -21.45
CA GLU A 196 3.14 0.79 -21.75
C GLU A 196 2.38 -0.48 -22.12
N LYS A 197 3.01 -1.40 -22.88
CA LYS A 197 2.43 -2.71 -23.16
C LYS A 197 2.26 -3.57 -21.89
N THR A 198 3.17 -3.46 -20.93
CA THR A 198 3.02 -4.15 -19.64
C THR A 198 1.87 -3.56 -18.82
N LEU A 199 1.65 -2.24 -18.84
CA LEU A 199 0.49 -1.62 -18.20
C LEU A 199 -0.83 -2.13 -18.79
N GLU A 200 -0.91 -2.30 -20.11
CA GLU A 200 -2.05 -2.91 -20.80
C GLU A 200 -2.20 -4.40 -20.42
N ASP A 201 -1.22 -5.24 -20.76
CA ASP A 201 -1.29 -6.71 -20.66
C ASP A 201 -1.42 -7.24 -19.20
N LYS A 202 -0.80 -6.56 -18.23
CA LYS A 202 -0.71 -7.03 -16.83
C LYS A 202 -1.60 -6.26 -15.85
N PHE A 203 -1.93 -5.00 -16.14
CA PHE A 203 -2.68 -4.13 -15.22
C PHE A 203 -4.00 -3.60 -15.79
N SER A 204 -4.31 -3.87 -17.07
CA SER A 204 -5.50 -3.35 -17.78
C SER A 204 -5.54 -1.80 -17.82
N ILE A 205 -4.38 -1.15 -17.90
CA ILE A 205 -4.24 0.30 -17.96
C ILE A 205 -3.78 0.73 -19.36
N THR A 206 -4.64 1.48 -20.05
CA THR A 206 -4.29 2.24 -21.26
C THR A 206 -4.12 3.72 -20.88
N LEU A 207 -3.11 4.39 -21.43
CA LEU A 207 -2.80 5.79 -21.11
C LEU A 207 -3.16 6.73 -22.28
N GLU A 208 -3.75 7.89 -21.98
CA GLU A 208 -4.08 8.92 -22.98
C GLU A 208 -2.86 9.65 -23.56
N ARG A 209 -1.69 9.52 -22.91
CA ARG A 209 -0.46 10.25 -23.22
C ARG A 209 0.73 9.34 -22.97
N LYS A 210 1.79 9.53 -23.76
CA LYS A 210 3.05 8.80 -23.59
C LYS A 210 3.56 8.91 -22.15
N PHE A 211 3.86 7.76 -21.56
CA PHE A 211 4.44 7.61 -20.25
C PHE A 211 5.93 7.96 -20.25
N VAL A 212 6.40 8.51 -19.12
CA VAL A 212 7.82 8.66 -18.83
C VAL A 212 8.04 7.94 -17.49
N PRO A 213 8.60 6.72 -17.50
CA PRO A 213 8.85 5.99 -16.25
C PRO A 213 9.87 6.74 -15.40
N ILE A 214 9.68 6.70 -14.08
CA ILE A 214 10.62 7.29 -13.12
C ILE A 214 10.86 6.27 -12.00
N ASN A 215 12.12 6.01 -11.67
CA ASN A 215 12.50 5.25 -10.48
C ASN A 215 13.80 5.83 -9.90
N LEU A 216 13.71 6.99 -9.26
CA LEU A 216 14.84 7.56 -8.54
C LEU A 216 15.15 6.68 -7.31
N LYS A 217 16.43 6.38 -7.09
CA LYS A 217 16.89 5.62 -5.92
C LYS A 217 16.45 6.34 -4.65
N GLY A 218 15.68 5.65 -3.82
CA GLY A 218 14.92 6.27 -2.74
C GLY A 218 13.85 5.34 -2.19
N PHE A 219 13.24 5.73 -1.08
CA PHE A 219 12.58 4.78 -0.19
C PHE A 219 11.13 4.49 -0.56
N TYR A 220 10.98 3.48 -1.42
CA TYR A 220 9.76 2.70 -1.57
C TYR A 220 10.15 1.23 -1.58
N VAL A 221 9.45 0.43 -0.78
CA VAL A 221 9.67 -1.00 -0.60
C VAL A 221 8.35 -1.73 -0.80
N ILE A 222 8.42 -3.03 -1.12
CA ILE A 222 7.27 -3.89 -1.39
C ILE A 222 7.03 -4.97 -0.32
#